data_AF-A0A8H5LD20-F1
#
_entry.id   AF-A0A8H5LD20-F1
#
_cell.length_a   1.000
_cell.length_b   1.000
_cell.length_c   1.000
_cell.angle_alpha   90.00
_cell.angle_beta   90.00
_cell.angle_gamma   90.00
#
_symmetry.space_group_name_H-M   'P 1'
#
loop_
_entity.id
_entity.type
_entity.pdbx_description
1 polymer ?
#
loop_
_entity_poly.entity_id
_entity_poly.type
_entity_poly.pdbx_seq_one_letter_code
_entity_poly.pdbx_strand_id
1 'polypeptide(L)'
;MEIVDGSPLYQGPGCNLSNPKYGYDFVISTTQASINSDLCMYLHNNTLPCNYFCFLSNPSNANEVVPVTLEDLVAKTGGVDPFKIPWDTPHTDPRVQALTKVGFAVGVKVRMGLPPGVEPKDLPPILELVDNPQFARFKILFSDFHVVENELVNSASPSGKWSVWKQQPGHPWILQTFVNLFHASLDNQLNGSIHFSQNPAKKK
;
A
#
# COMPACT_ATOMS: atom_id res chain seq x y z
N MET A 1 32.06 -16.66 17.79
CA MET A 1 31.68 -18.05 17.43
C MET A 1 31.00 -17.94 16.09
N GLU A 2 31.75 -18.15 15.01
CA GLU A 2 31.21 -18.17 13.65
C GLU A 2 30.74 -19.58 13.33
N ILE A 3 29.50 -19.70 12.85
CA ILE A 3 29.02 -20.91 12.19
C ILE A 3 29.04 -20.58 10.69
N VAL A 4 29.90 -21.28 9.94
CA VAL A 4 30.03 -21.11 8.49
C VAL A 4 29.46 -22.36 7.82
N ASP A 5 28.38 -22.20 7.06
CA ASP A 5 27.86 -23.22 6.15
C ASP A 5 28.61 -23.13 4.80
N GLY A 6 29.06 -24.28 4.30
CA GLY A 6 29.95 -24.47 3.15
C GLY A 6 29.34 -24.20 1.78
N SER A 7 28.44 -23.21 1.68
CA SER A 7 27.96 -22.70 0.40
C SER A 7 28.99 -21.78 -0.24
N PRO A 8 29.27 -21.85 -1.57
CA PRO A 8 30.19 -20.95 -2.23
C PRO A 8 29.69 -19.50 -2.10
N LEU A 9 30.47 -18.67 -1.41
CA LEU A 9 30.17 -17.27 -1.16
C LEU A 9 30.09 -16.52 -2.49
N TYR A 10 28.91 -15.99 -2.81
CA TYR A 10 28.78 -14.95 -3.83
C TYR A 10 29.56 -13.72 -3.34
N GLN A 11 30.79 -13.53 -3.85
CA GLN A 11 31.61 -12.35 -3.60
C GLN A 11 31.12 -11.19 -4.50
N GLY A 12 29.99 -10.59 -4.14
CA GLY A 12 29.75 -9.20 -4.51
C GLY A 12 30.81 -8.29 -3.88
N PRO A 13 30.98 -7.03 -4.33
CA PRO A 13 31.91 -6.10 -3.72
C PRO A 13 31.56 -5.96 -2.23
N GLY A 14 32.39 -6.56 -1.36
CA GLY A 14 32.11 -6.69 0.06
C GLY A 14 31.90 -5.32 0.72
N CYS A 15 30.86 -5.24 1.56
CA CYS A 15 30.63 -4.08 2.41
C CYS A 15 31.78 -3.96 3.42
N ASN A 16 32.70 -3.00 3.19
CA ASN A 16 33.87 -2.76 4.07
C ASN A 16 33.67 -1.52 4.96
N LEU A 17 32.45 -1.32 5.47
CA LEU A 17 32.14 -0.19 6.35
C LEU A 17 32.85 -0.28 7.71
N SER A 18 33.33 -1.47 8.09
CA SER A 18 34.19 -1.68 9.25
C SER A 18 35.62 -1.15 9.07
N ASN A 19 35.98 -0.64 7.89
CA ASN A 19 37.30 -0.06 7.66
C ASN A 19 37.45 1.22 8.50
N PRO A 20 38.50 1.34 9.34
CA PRO A 20 38.73 2.52 10.18
C PRO A 20 38.76 3.84 9.40
N LYS A 21 39.05 3.82 8.09
CA LYS A 21 39.01 5.02 7.23
C LYS A 21 37.64 5.70 7.16
N TYR A 22 36.57 4.97 7.46
CA TYR A 22 35.20 5.49 7.50
C TYR A 22 34.80 6.03 8.88
N GLY A 23 35.59 5.79 9.93
CA GLY A 23 35.42 6.39 11.25
C GLY A 23 34.16 5.97 12.02
N TYR A 24 33.53 4.84 11.67
CA TYR A 24 32.39 4.30 12.42
C TYR A 24 32.86 3.49 13.64
N ASP A 25 32.28 3.74 14.81
CA ASP A 25 32.57 3.00 16.05
C ASP A 25 31.96 1.58 16.05
N PHE A 26 30.81 1.41 15.39
CA PHE A 26 30.17 0.11 15.19
C PHE A 26 29.37 0.10 13.87
N VAL A 27 29.25 -1.08 13.27
CA VAL A 27 28.47 -1.31 12.04
C VAL A 27 27.48 -2.44 12.30
N ILE A 28 26.21 -2.20 11.99
CA ILE A 28 25.16 -3.23 12.01
C ILE A 28 24.75 -3.48 10.57
N SER A 29 24.68 -4.75 10.19
CA SER A 29 24.26 -5.19 8.87
C SER A 29 23.18 -6.26 8.98
N THR A 30 22.21 -6.21 8.08
CA THR A 30 21.24 -7.28 7.87
C THR A 30 21.17 -7.62 6.38
N THR A 31 20.78 -8.85 6.05
CA THR A 31 20.61 -9.26 4.66
C THR A 31 19.20 -8.93 4.19
N GLN A 32 19.04 -8.64 2.90
CA GLN A 32 17.71 -8.49 2.31
C GLN A 32 16.84 -9.74 2.56
N ALA A 33 17.43 -10.94 2.53
CA ALA A 33 16.74 -12.19 2.81
C ALA A 33 16.17 -12.22 4.24
N SER A 34 16.94 -11.79 5.25
CA SER A 34 16.47 -11.71 6.64
C SER A 34 15.31 -10.72 6.78
N ILE A 35 15.44 -9.52 6.20
CA ILE A 35 14.35 -8.52 6.23
C ILE A 35 13.07 -9.09 5.61
N ASN A 36 13.16 -9.72 4.44
CA ASN A 36 12.00 -10.28 3.76
C ASN A 36 11.38 -11.46 4.51
N SER A 37 12.19 -12.32 5.11
CA SER A 37 11.70 -13.41 5.96
C SER A 37 10.87 -12.87 7.11
N ASP A 38 11.38 -11.84 7.80
CA ASP A 38 10.66 -11.22 8.93
C ASP A 38 9.40 -10.47 8.49
N LEU A 39 9.43 -9.78 7.35
CA LEU A 39 8.25 -9.13 6.78
C LEU A 39 7.17 -10.15 6.37
N CYS A 40 7.55 -11.26 5.75
CA CYS A 40 6.63 -12.34 5.42
C CYS A 40 6.01 -12.95 6.68
N MET A 41 6.81 -13.21 7.71
CA MET A 41 6.34 -13.73 8.99
C MET A 41 5.40 -12.72 9.68
N TYR A 42 5.72 -11.43 9.64
CA TYR A 42 4.85 -10.37 10.16
C TYR A 42 3.49 -10.36 9.47
N LEU A 43 3.46 -10.42 8.13
CA LEU A 43 2.22 -10.47 7.35
C LEU A 43 1.45 -11.78 7.50
N HIS A 44 2.13 -12.89 7.83
CA HIS A 44 1.48 -14.17 8.12
C HIS A 44 0.81 -14.17 9.49
N ASN A 45 1.50 -13.66 10.50
CA ASN A 45 1.07 -13.73 11.90
C ASN A 45 0.07 -12.64 12.28
N ASN A 46 -0.05 -11.57 11.49
CA ASN A 46 -0.90 -10.43 11.79
C ASN A 46 -1.97 -10.22 10.72
N THR A 47 -3.21 -10.03 11.16
CA THR A 47 -4.25 -9.49 10.29
C THR A 47 -4.21 -7.97 10.33
N LEU A 48 -3.71 -7.36 9.26
CA LEU A 48 -3.67 -5.90 9.16
C LEU A 48 -5.06 -5.30 8.89
N PRO A 49 -5.30 -4.03 9.25
CA PRO A 49 -6.58 -3.36 9.01
C PRO A 49 -6.99 -3.38 7.53
N CYS A 50 -8.29 -3.48 7.29
CA CYS A 50 -8.86 -3.29 5.97
C CYS A 50 -9.06 -1.80 5.73
N ASN A 51 -8.53 -1.29 4.62
CA ASN A 51 -8.72 0.09 4.20
C ASN A 51 -9.71 0.16 3.04
N TYR A 52 -10.48 1.25 3.02
CA TYR A 52 -11.48 1.52 2.00
C TYR A 52 -11.27 2.92 1.46
N PHE A 53 -11.16 3.03 0.15
CA PHE A 53 -11.05 4.29 -0.57
C PHE A 53 -12.26 4.41 -1.48
N CYS A 54 -13.17 5.33 -1.18
CA CYS A 54 -14.34 5.57 -2.01
C CYS A 54 -14.25 6.96 -2.63
N PHE A 55 -14.69 7.08 -3.87
CA PHE A 55 -14.57 8.30 -4.65
C PHE A 55 -15.89 8.62 -5.33
N LEU A 56 -16.34 9.87 -5.14
CA LEU A 56 -17.52 10.42 -5.81
C LEU A 56 -17.06 11.25 -7.01
N SER A 57 -17.82 11.26 -8.10
CA SER A 57 -17.62 12.21 -9.18
C SER A 57 -17.97 13.62 -8.70
N ASN A 58 -17.16 14.61 -9.09
CA ASN A 58 -17.46 16.01 -8.81
C ASN A 58 -18.58 16.49 -9.77
N PRO A 59 -19.72 16.97 -9.26
CA PRO A 59 -20.82 17.45 -10.10
C PRO A 59 -20.43 18.64 -11.01
N SER A 60 -19.42 19.42 -10.61
CA SER A 60 -18.93 20.58 -11.36
C SER A 60 -17.82 20.25 -12.35
N ASN A 61 -17.16 19.10 -12.20
CA ASN A 61 -16.11 18.64 -13.09
C ASN A 61 -16.11 17.10 -13.14
N ALA A 62 -16.69 16.54 -14.19
CA ALA A 62 -16.83 15.09 -14.34
C ALA A 62 -15.50 14.32 -14.35
N ASN A 63 -14.36 14.99 -14.54
CA ASN A 63 -13.03 14.38 -14.53
C ASN A 63 -12.36 14.42 -13.15
N GLU A 64 -12.96 15.08 -12.17
CA GLU A 64 -12.45 15.17 -10.81
C GLU A 64 -13.24 14.25 -9.89
N VAL A 65 -12.53 13.56 -9.00
CA VAL A 65 -13.13 12.70 -7.99
C VAL A 65 -12.85 13.23 -6.59
N VAL A 66 -13.86 13.16 -5.73
CA VAL A 66 -13.81 13.61 -4.33
C VAL A 66 -13.76 12.36 -3.43
N PRO A 67 -12.73 12.20 -2.59
CA PRO A 67 -12.66 11.08 -1.66
C PRO A 67 -13.74 11.20 -0.59
N VAL A 68 -14.34 10.07 -0.23
CA VAL A 68 -15.34 9.94 0.83
C VAL A 68 -15.06 8.67 1.64
N THR A 69 -15.42 8.67 2.94
CA THR A 69 -15.33 7.45 3.75
C THR A 69 -16.41 6.44 3.32
N LEU A 70 -16.18 5.15 3.54
CA LEU A 70 -17.21 4.14 3.30
C LEU A 70 -18.44 4.37 4.16
N GLU A 71 -18.26 4.77 5.42
CA GLU A 71 -19.35 5.03 6.36
C GLU A 71 -20.26 6.17 5.87
N ASP A 72 -19.67 7.31 5.48
CA ASP A 72 -20.42 8.44 4.94
C ASP A 72 -21.13 8.08 3.63
N LEU A 73 -20.49 7.28 2.77
CA LEU A 73 -21.10 6.80 1.54
C LEU A 73 -22.34 5.94 1.83
N VAL A 74 -22.22 4.97 2.74
CA VAL A 74 -23.31 4.08 3.14
C VAL A 74 -24.45 4.88 3.77
N ALA A 75 -24.15 5.89 4.59
CA ALA A 75 -25.16 6.77 5.17
C ALA A 75 -25.90 7.57 4.08
N LYS A 76 -25.18 8.14 3.11
CA LYS A 76 -25.76 8.90 1.99
C LYS A 76 -26.67 8.07 1.08
N THR A 77 -26.43 6.77 0.97
CA THR A 77 -27.21 5.86 0.12
C THR A 77 -28.35 5.14 0.87
N GLY A 78 -28.56 5.42 2.16
CA GLY A 78 -29.58 4.76 2.96
C GLY A 78 -29.21 3.32 3.35
N GLY A 79 -27.92 3.02 3.49
CA GLY A 79 -27.41 1.73 3.97
C GLY A 79 -26.79 0.85 2.89
N VAL A 80 -26.52 1.37 1.68
CA VAL A 80 -25.97 0.56 0.58
C VAL A 80 -24.44 0.53 0.62
N ASP A 81 -23.89 -0.65 0.82
CA ASP A 81 -22.45 -0.93 0.75
C ASP A 81 -22.04 -1.36 -0.68
N PRO A 82 -21.20 -0.59 -1.39
CA PRO A 82 -20.80 -0.92 -2.76
C PRO A 82 -20.02 -2.23 -2.86
N PHE A 83 -19.28 -2.65 -1.83
CA PHE A 83 -18.46 -3.86 -1.87
C PHE A 83 -19.26 -5.16 -1.67
N LYS A 84 -20.57 -5.04 -1.42
CA LYS A 84 -21.51 -6.18 -1.31
C LYS A 84 -22.36 -6.38 -2.57
N ILE A 85 -22.28 -5.49 -3.55
CA ILE A 85 -23.02 -5.61 -4.81
C ILE A 85 -22.22 -6.49 -5.79
N PRO A 86 -22.81 -7.55 -6.38
CA PRO A 86 -22.10 -8.43 -7.31
C PRO A 86 -21.68 -7.74 -8.62
N TRP A 87 -20.68 -8.33 -9.30
CA TRP A 87 -20.31 -8.00 -10.68
C TRP A 87 -21.53 -8.05 -11.61
N ASP A 88 -21.61 -7.15 -12.57
CA ASP A 88 -22.66 -7.11 -13.62
C ASP A 88 -24.08 -6.96 -13.06
N THR A 89 -24.21 -6.35 -11.87
CA THR A 89 -25.52 -5.96 -11.36
C THR A 89 -26.11 -4.87 -12.27
N PRO A 90 -27.35 -5.02 -12.78
CA PRO A 90 -27.94 -4.05 -13.68
C PRO A 90 -28.01 -2.64 -13.05
N HIS A 91 -27.83 -1.61 -13.88
CA HIS A 91 -27.94 -0.20 -13.42
C HIS A 91 -29.35 0.20 -12.98
N THR A 92 -30.35 -0.63 -13.30
CA THR A 92 -31.72 -0.52 -12.79
C THR A 92 -31.89 -1.07 -11.38
N ASP A 93 -30.90 -1.79 -10.83
CA ASP A 93 -30.92 -2.26 -9.44
C ASP A 93 -30.99 -1.05 -8.48
N PRO A 94 -31.93 -1.03 -7.52
CA PRO A 94 -32.09 0.10 -6.60
C PRO A 94 -30.82 0.45 -5.84
N ARG A 95 -29.95 -0.52 -5.54
CA ARG A 95 -28.67 -0.30 -4.84
C ARG A 95 -27.68 0.45 -5.73
N VAL A 96 -27.58 0.07 -7.00
CA VAL A 96 -26.72 0.73 -7.99
C VAL A 96 -27.25 2.13 -8.30
N GLN A 97 -28.57 2.31 -8.38
CA GLN A 97 -29.18 3.62 -8.55
C GLN A 97 -28.94 4.56 -7.36
N ALA A 98 -29.01 4.05 -6.12
CA ALA A 98 -28.72 4.83 -4.93
C ALA A 98 -27.27 5.35 -4.93
N LEU A 99 -26.31 4.50 -5.27
CA LEU A 99 -24.89 4.85 -5.39
C LEU A 99 -24.63 5.83 -6.54
N THR A 100 -25.26 5.58 -7.70
CA THR A 100 -25.21 6.49 -8.86
C THR A 100 -25.74 7.87 -8.52
N LYS A 101 -26.85 7.97 -7.79
CA LYS A 101 -27.49 9.24 -7.43
C LYS A 101 -26.59 10.11 -6.56
N VAL A 102 -25.76 9.51 -5.70
CA VAL A 102 -24.78 10.23 -4.88
C VAL A 102 -23.45 10.45 -5.60
N GLY A 103 -23.36 10.08 -6.88
CA GLY A 103 -22.17 10.25 -7.72
C GLY A 103 -21.06 9.25 -7.43
N PHE A 104 -21.33 8.10 -6.79
CA PHE A 104 -20.28 7.11 -6.55
C PHE A 104 -19.69 6.62 -7.88
N ALA A 105 -18.37 6.76 -8.03
CA ALA A 105 -17.64 6.41 -9.25
C ALA A 105 -16.78 5.16 -9.05
N VAL A 106 -15.94 5.14 -8.02
CA VAL A 106 -15.02 4.02 -7.76
C VAL A 106 -14.80 3.80 -6.27
N GLY A 107 -14.68 2.53 -5.89
CA GLY A 107 -14.35 2.08 -4.55
C GLY A 107 -13.24 1.04 -4.59
N VAL A 108 -12.25 1.18 -3.73
CA VAL A 108 -11.14 0.24 -3.58
C VAL A 108 -11.10 -0.24 -2.12
N LYS A 109 -11.21 -1.55 -1.93
CA LYS A 109 -11.02 -2.21 -0.64
C LYS A 109 -9.71 -2.97 -0.69
N VAL A 110 -8.81 -2.69 0.26
CA VAL A 110 -7.52 -3.38 0.34
C VAL A 110 -7.23 -3.82 1.77
N ARG A 111 -6.62 -4.99 1.89
CA ARG A 111 -6.00 -5.46 3.12
C ARG A 111 -4.61 -5.97 2.79
N MET A 112 -3.59 -5.34 3.37
CA MET A 112 -2.22 -5.83 3.24
C MET A 112 -2.09 -7.20 3.91
N GLY A 113 -1.27 -8.07 3.33
CA GLY A 113 -1.06 -9.43 3.83
C GLY A 113 -0.53 -10.35 2.76
N LEU A 114 -0.28 -11.61 3.13
CA LEU A 114 0.10 -12.62 2.15
C LEU A 114 -1.10 -12.95 1.25
N PRO A 115 -0.91 -12.99 -0.08
CA PRO A 115 -1.99 -13.26 -1.00
C PRO A 115 -2.43 -14.73 -0.90
N PRO A 116 -3.74 -15.02 -1.05
CA PRO A 116 -4.25 -16.37 -0.97
C PRO A 116 -3.75 -17.23 -2.14
N GLY A 117 -3.46 -18.50 -1.86
CA GLY A 117 -3.11 -19.48 -2.90
C GLY A 117 -1.71 -19.33 -3.50
N VAL A 118 -0.81 -18.56 -2.86
CA VAL A 118 0.59 -18.46 -3.24
C VAL A 118 1.45 -18.84 -2.05
N GLU A 119 2.42 -19.73 -2.23
CA GLU A 119 3.35 -20.05 -1.15
C GLU A 119 4.35 -18.90 -0.92
N PRO A 120 4.79 -18.65 0.32
CA PRO A 120 5.73 -17.57 0.60
C PRO A 120 7.01 -17.59 -0.23
N LYS A 121 7.49 -18.77 -0.63
CA LYS A 121 8.69 -18.95 -1.47
C LYS A 121 8.51 -18.49 -2.92
N ASP A 122 7.26 -18.47 -3.40
CA ASP A 122 6.89 -18.08 -4.76
C ASP A 122 6.52 -16.59 -4.84
N LEU A 123 6.49 -15.89 -3.70
CA LEU A 123 6.27 -14.46 -3.64
C LEU A 123 7.56 -13.71 -3.98
N PRO A 124 7.45 -12.56 -4.68
CA PRO A 124 8.60 -11.69 -4.84
C PRO A 124 9.00 -11.11 -3.48
N PRO A 125 10.27 -10.68 -3.30
CA PRO A 125 10.68 -10.00 -2.08
C PRO A 125 9.84 -8.73 -1.88
N ILE A 126 9.27 -8.59 -0.68
CA ILE A 126 8.53 -7.41 -0.22
C ILE A 126 9.44 -6.17 -0.24
N LEU A 127 10.71 -6.31 0.16
CA LEU A 127 11.71 -5.26 0.12
C LEU A 127 12.87 -5.68 -0.77
N GLU A 128 13.21 -4.83 -1.74
CA GLU A 128 14.34 -5.00 -2.63
C GLU A 128 15.27 -3.79 -2.49
N LEU A 129 16.49 -4.04 -2.03
CA LEU A 129 17.59 -3.06 -2.03
C LEU A 129 18.07 -2.94 -3.47
N VAL A 130 17.96 -1.74 -4.04
CA VAL A 130 18.35 -1.47 -5.43
C VAL A 130 19.74 -0.86 -5.49
N ASP A 131 20.32 -0.79 -6.70
CA ASP A 131 21.62 -0.14 -6.98
C ASP A 131 21.57 1.40 -6.86
N ASN A 132 20.72 1.90 -5.95
CA ASN A 132 20.72 3.27 -5.49
C ASN A 132 20.56 3.23 -3.96
N PRO A 133 21.61 3.58 -3.19
CA PRO A 133 21.59 3.49 -1.73
C PRO A 133 20.58 4.45 -1.07
N GLN A 134 19.98 5.37 -1.84
CA GLN A 134 18.95 6.29 -1.36
C GLN A 134 17.56 5.67 -1.33
N PHE A 135 17.32 4.59 -2.07
CA PHE A 135 15.97 4.05 -2.20
C PHE A 135 15.94 2.54 -1.95
N ALA A 136 14.85 2.09 -1.34
CA ALA A 136 14.44 0.70 -1.38
C ALA A 136 13.15 0.60 -2.19
N ARG A 137 13.03 -0.46 -2.98
CA ARG A 137 11.78 -0.79 -3.67
C ARG A 137 10.95 -1.66 -2.75
N PHE A 138 9.72 -1.25 -2.50
CA PHE A 138 8.73 -2.01 -1.75
C PHE A 138 7.67 -2.56 -2.69
N LYS A 139 7.37 -3.85 -2.52
CA LYS A 139 6.26 -4.57 -3.16
C LYS A 139 5.22 -4.84 -2.08
N ILE A 140 4.12 -4.10 -2.15
CA ILE A 140 2.99 -4.23 -1.24
C ILE A 140 2.12 -5.39 -1.72
N LEU A 141 1.97 -6.38 -0.85
CA LEU A 141 1.17 -7.57 -1.06
C LEU A 141 -0.19 -7.42 -0.37
N PHE A 142 -1.22 -8.03 -0.95
CA PHE A 142 -2.59 -7.94 -0.45
C PHE A 142 -3.17 -9.31 -0.18
N SER A 143 -3.75 -9.49 1.00
CA SER A 143 -4.57 -10.66 1.34
C SER A 143 -6.00 -10.53 0.79
N ASP A 144 -6.46 -9.29 0.59
CA ASP A 144 -7.75 -8.95 -0.01
C ASP A 144 -7.59 -7.67 -0.83
N PHE A 145 -8.00 -7.69 -2.10
CA PHE A 145 -8.03 -6.52 -2.97
C PHE A 145 -9.27 -6.59 -3.84
N HIS A 146 -10.19 -5.66 -3.64
CA HIS A 146 -11.41 -5.51 -4.44
C HIS A 146 -11.53 -4.09 -5.00
N VAL A 147 -11.88 -3.99 -6.27
CA VAL A 147 -12.22 -2.73 -6.94
C VAL A 147 -13.67 -2.81 -7.38
N VAL A 148 -14.41 -1.75 -7.11
CA VAL A 148 -15.78 -1.55 -7.57
C VAL A 148 -15.80 -0.29 -8.41
N GLU A 149 -16.36 -0.36 -9.60
CA GLU A 149 -16.52 0.79 -10.50
C GLU A 149 -17.97 0.89 -10.94
N ASN A 150 -18.47 2.12 -10.94
CA ASN A 150 -19.79 2.49 -11.40
C ASN A 150 -19.66 3.43 -12.59
N GLU A 151 -19.71 2.86 -13.79
CA GLU A 151 -19.70 3.62 -15.03
C GLU A 151 -21.11 4.17 -15.29
N LEU A 152 -21.21 5.50 -15.43
CA LEU A 152 -22.46 6.18 -15.73
C LEU A 152 -22.90 5.93 -17.17
N VAL A 153 -24.21 6.07 -17.40
CA VAL A 153 -24.77 6.05 -18.75
C VAL A 153 -24.14 7.15 -19.60
N ASN A 154 -23.54 6.77 -20.73
CA ASN A 154 -22.92 7.67 -21.68
C ASN A 154 -23.05 7.10 -23.11
N SER A 155 -22.55 7.80 -24.13
CA SER A 155 -22.66 7.36 -25.53
C SER A 155 -21.93 6.05 -25.82
N ALA A 156 -20.89 5.71 -25.06
CA ALA A 156 -20.16 4.45 -25.15
C ALA A 156 -20.75 3.35 -24.24
N SER A 157 -21.49 3.72 -23.20
CA SER A 157 -22.15 2.80 -22.24
C SER A 157 -23.62 3.20 -22.04
N PRO A 158 -24.52 2.85 -22.98
CA PRO A 158 -25.90 3.35 -22.99
C PRO A 158 -26.76 2.83 -21.84
N SER A 159 -26.31 1.78 -21.14
CA SER A 159 -26.97 1.22 -19.96
C SER A 159 -26.22 1.50 -18.65
N GLY A 160 -25.07 2.18 -18.70
CA GLY A 160 -24.12 2.18 -17.58
C GLY A 160 -23.54 0.80 -17.32
N LYS A 161 -22.56 0.71 -16.41
CA LYS A 161 -21.90 -0.57 -16.08
C LYS A 161 -21.49 -0.62 -14.62
N TRP A 162 -21.82 -1.72 -13.96
CA TRP A 162 -21.35 -2.01 -12.60
C TRP A 162 -20.29 -3.11 -12.63
N SER A 163 -19.05 -2.74 -12.33
CA SER A 163 -17.90 -3.63 -12.41
C SER A 163 -17.29 -3.85 -11.02
N VAL A 164 -16.88 -5.09 -10.76
CA VAL A 164 -16.32 -5.57 -9.48
C VAL A 164 -15.14 -6.53 -9.72
N TRP A 165 -13.92 -6.03 -9.66
CA TRP A 165 -12.74 -6.90 -9.77
C TRP A 165 -12.24 -7.33 -8.41
N LYS A 166 -11.86 -8.59 -8.28
CA LYS A 166 -11.30 -9.16 -7.06
C LYS A 166 -10.02 -9.91 -7.39
N GLN A 167 -8.99 -9.70 -6.58
CA GLN A 167 -7.79 -10.54 -6.63
C GLN A 167 -8.17 -12.00 -6.42
N GLN A 168 -7.79 -12.86 -7.37
CA GLN A 168 -8.07 -14.30 -7.30
C GLN A 168 -6.95 -15.03 -6.56
N PRO A 169 -7.25 -16.16 -5.88
CA PRO A 169 -6.22 -17.03 -5.34
C PRO A 169 -5.20 -17.44 -6.41
N GLY A 170 -3.92 -17.46 -6.05
CA GLY A 170 -2.81 -17.77 -6.96
C GLY A 170 -2.43 -16.64 -7.93
N HIS A 171 -3.21 -15.53 -7.98
CA HIS A 171 -3.00 -14.42 -8.92
C HIS A 171 -2.90 -13.10 -8.14
N PRO A 172 -1.79 -12.89 -7.40
CA PRO A 172 -1.64 -11.72 -6.55
C PRO A 172 -1.54 -10.44 -7.39
N TRP A 173 -2.23 -9.41 -6.93
CA TRP A 173 -1.96 -8.05 -7.38
C TRP A 173 -0.90 -7.47 -6.45
N ILE A 174 0.07 -6.77 -7.03
CA ILE A 174 1.23 -6.25 -6.30
C ILE A 174 1.38 -4.79 -6.64
N LEU A 175 1.38 -3.93 -5.63
CA LEU A 175 1.69 -2.52 -5.80
C LEU A 175 3.16 -2.30 -5.52
N GLN A 176 3.84 -1.58 -6.42
CA GLN A 176 5.25 -1.25 -6.25
C GLN A 176 5.45 0.23 -5.97
N THR A 177 6.31 0.54 -5.01
CA THR A 177 6.72 1.92 -4.70
C THR A 177 8.21 1.99 -4.34
N PHE A 178 8.78 3.20 -4.39
CA PHE A 178 10.13 3.48 -3.92
C PHE A 178 10.05 4.29 -2.64
N VAL A 179 10.76 3.84 -1.60
CA VAL A 179 10.86 4.53 -0.31
C VAL A 179 12.27 5.09 -0.20
N ASN A 180 12.37 6.37 0.16
CA ASN A 180 13.65 6.99 0.45
C ASN A 180 14.18 6.50 1.80
N LEU A 181 15.40 5.97 1.81
CA LEU A 181 16.09 5.45 2.99
C LEU A 181 16.80 6.56 3.79
N PHE A 182 16.98 7.75 3.20
CA PHE A 182 17.44 8.91 3.92
C PHE A 182 16.29 9.50 4.73
N HIS A 183 16.26 9.16 6.01
CA HIS A 183 15.62 10.02 6.97
C HIS A 183 16.60 11.17 7.24
N ALA A 184 16.24 12.41 6.85
CA ALA A 184 17.04 13.56 7.25
C ALA A 184 17.26 13.49 8.77
N SER A 185 18.51 13.63 9.22
CA SER A 185 18.82 13.69 10.64
C SER A 185 17.92 14.74 11.27
N LEU A 186 17.20 14.38 12.33
CA LEU A 186 16.64 15.39 13.22
C LEU A 186 17.81 16.29 13.63
N ASP A 187 17.67 17.60 13.39
CA ASP A 187 18.70 18.57 13.71
C ASP A 187 19.23 18.30 15.12
N ASN A 188 20.51 17.91 15.19
CA ASN A 188 21.19 17.60 16.44
C ASN A 188 21.17 18.82 17.38
N GLN A 189 20.87 20.01 16.83
CA GLN A 189 20.58 21.23 17.56
C GLN A 189 19.08 21.52 17.56
N LEU A 190 18.30 20.64 18.19
CA LEU A 190 16.86 20.82 18.46
C LEU A 190 16.55 22.27 18.89
N ASN A 191 17.39 22.88 19.73
CA ASN A 191 17.22 24.25 20.24
C ASN A 191 17.18 25.37 19.18
N GLY A 192 17.78 25.16 18.00
CA GLY A 192 17.86 26.14 16.90
C GLY A 192 16.91 25.90 15.73
N SER A 193 16.20 24.76 15.71
CA SER A 193 15.35 24.40 14.57
C SER A 193 14.12 25.29 14.39
N ILE A 194 13.67 25.42 13.13
CA ILE A 194 12.43 26.13 12.74
C ILE A 194 11.21 25.58 13.50
N HIS A 195 11.21 24.29 13.83
CA HIS A 195 10.13 23.66 14.58
C HIS A 195 9.92 24.29 15.96
N PHE A 196 10.99 24.58 16.72
CA PHE A 196 10.85 25.21 18.05
C PHE A 196 10.77 26.73 18.01
N SER A 197 11.23 27.40 16.94
CA SER A 197 10.92 28.82 16.75
C SER A 197 9.43 29.04 16.49
N GLN A 198 8.77 28.09 15.82
CA GLN A 198 7.31 28.09 15.60
C GLN A 198 6.52 27.47 16.76
N ASN A 199 7.14 26.69 17.65
CA ASN A 199 6.49 26.03 18.79
C ASN A 199 7.28 26.24 20.11
N PRO A 200 7.42 27.48 20.60
CA PRO A 200 8.30 27.80 21.73
C PRO A 200 7.92 27.12 23.05
N ALA A 201 6.64 26.79 23.26
CA ALA A 201 6.16 26.08 24.45
C ALA A 201 6.68 24.62 24.56
N LYS A 202 7.23 24.07 23.47
CA LYS A 202 7.81 22.72 23.44
C LYS A 202 9.31 22.71 23.75
N LYS A 203 9.98 23.87 23.87
CA LYS A 203 11.35 23.95 24.41
C LYS A 203 11.29 23.64 25.90
N LYS A 204 11.58 22.40 26.28
CA LYS A 204 11.89 22.02 27.66
C LYS A 204 13.22 21.32 27.68
#